data_AF-A0AAW0V0Z4-F1
#
_entry.id   AF-A0AAW0V0Z4-F1
#
_cell.length_a   1.000
_cell.length_b   1.000
_cell.length_c   1.000
_cell.angle_alpha   90.00
_cell.angle_beta   90.00
_cell.angle_gamma   90.00
#
_symmetry.space_group_name_H-M   'P 1'
#
loop_
_entity.id
_entity.type
_entity.pdbx_description
1 polymer ?
#
loop_
_entity_poly.entity_id
_entity_poly.type
_entity_poly.pdbx_seq_one_letter_code
_entity_poly.pdbx_strand_id
1 'polypeptide(L)'
;MLAPEEALQIHEKSWNAYPYSRTVYSNPFMKSNFHLVIESLHTNDAGTTENIHRLPAEQWRSTSVVHVDIVKDPVNPTDYQPEEDPSKVTSHKTGRGPFQGTRWWEKVQPVMTCYKLVTADFRWFGLQARVERHIHDFERRLFLKFHRQVVCWLDQWYGLTLDDIRKLEDDTQEALQRQIESGEVRGTVVT
;
A
#
# COMPACT_ATOMS: atom_id res chain seq x y z
N MET A 1 -19.94 0.61 22.06
CA MET A 1 -19.41 0.00 20.82
C MET A 1 -20.53 0.01 19.80
N LEU A 2 -20.34 0.62 18.61
CA LEU A 2 -21.44 1.00 17.69
C LEU A 2 -21.72 -0.01 16.56
N ALA A 3 -20.96 -1.10 16.47
CA ALA A 3 -21.16 -2.13 15.46
C ALA A 3 -20.80 -3.54 16.00
N PRO A 4 -21.42 -4.62 15.48
CA PRO A 4 -21.05 -6.00 15.79
C PRO A 4 -19.59 -6.30 15.45
N GLU A 5 -18.98 -7.29 16.09
CA GLU A 5 -17.58 -7.68 15.85
C GLU A 5 -17.35 -8.08 14.37
N GLU A 6 -18.33 -8.73 13.76
CA GLU A 6 -18.32 -9.14 12.35
C GLU A 6 -18.32 -7.94 11.39
N ALA A 7 -18.79 -6.78 11.84
CA ALA A 7 -18.73 -5.54 11.06
C ALA A 7 -17.31 -4.95 11.00
N LEU A 8 -16.38 -5.44 11.82
CA LEU A 8 -14.99 -4.98 11.87
C LEU A 8 -14.01 -5.93 11.17
N GLN A 9 -14.47 -7.09 10.71
CA GLN A 9 -13.64 -8.07 9.98
C GLN A 9 -13.68 -7.78 8.48
N ILE A 10 -12.53 -7.50 7.88
CA ILE A 10 -12.40 -7.32 6.42
C ILE A 10 -11.67 -8.52 5.84
N HIS A 11 -12.26 -9.14 4.83
CA HIS A 11 -11.66 -10.25 4.09
C HIS A 11 -10.97 -9.70 2.85
N GLU A 12 -9.66 -9.94 2.76
CA GLU A 12 -8.84 -9.64 1.59
C GLU A 12 -8.73 -10.88 0.69
N LYS A 13 -8.89 -10.70 -0.63
CA LYS A 13 -8.50 -11.68 -1.64
C LYS A 13 -7.64 -11.00 -2.68
N SER A 14 -6.44 -11.51 -2.92
CA SER A 14 -5.51 -10.96 -3.90
C SER A 14 -5.18 -11.97 -5.00
N TRP A 15 -5.16 -11.48 -6.24
CA TRP A 15 -4.68 -12.17 -7.42
C TRP A 15 -3.45 -11.43 -7.93
N ASN A 16 -2.27 -11.97 -7.63
CA ASN A 16 -0.99 -11.41 -8.04
C ASN A 16 -0.51 -12.09 -9.34
N ALA A 17 -0.60 -11.37 -10.46
CA ALA A 17 -0.14 -11.79 -11.77
C ALA A 17 0.86 -10.75 -12.30
N TYR A 18 1.92 -10.50 -11.52
CA TYR A 18 2.90 -9.45 -11.76
C TYR A 18 3.27 -9.35 -13.26
N PRO A 19 3.23 -8.15 -13.87
CA PRO A 19 3.21 -6.82 -13.22
C PRO A 19 1.84 -6.30 -12.80
N TYR A 20 0.75 -7.01 -13.07
CA TYR A 20 -0.59 -6.64 -12.64
C TYR A 20 -0.98 -7.38 -11.36
N SER A 21 -1.66 -6.71 -10.44
CA SER A 21 -2.35 -7.38 -9.35
C SER A 21 -3.70 -6.75 -9.09
N ARG A 22 -4.62 -7.59 -8.61
CA ARG A 22 -5.95 -7.15 -8.17
C ARG A 22 -6.20 -7.66 -6.78
N THR A 23 -6.51 -6.76 -5.86
CA THR A 23 -6.91 -7.10 -4.50
C THR A 23 -8.34 -6.61 -4.27
N VAL A 24 -9.18 -7.48 -3.72
CA VAL A 24 -10.58 -7.20 -3.40
C VAL A 24 -10.79 -7.39 -1.91
N TYR A 25 -11.31 -6.36 -1.26
CA TYR A 25 -11.70 -6.34 0.13
C TYR A 25 -13.22 -6.41 0.23
N SER A 26 -13.70 -7.24 1.15
CA SER A 26 -15.12 -7.45 1.41
C SER A 26 -15.36 -7.57 2.92
N ASN A 27 -16.58 -7.26 3.36
CA ASN A 27 -16.97 -7.44 4.76
C ASN A 27 -18.23 -8.31 4.81
N PRO A 28 -18.21 -9.46 5.52
CA PRO A 28 -19.34 -10.39 5.56
C PRO A 28 -20.65 -9.78 6.07
N PHE A 29 -20.57 -8.85 7.03
CA PHE A 29 -21.73 -8.17 7.61
C PHE A 29 -22.36 -7.15 6.64
N MET A 30 -21.54 -6.33 5.99
CA MET A 30 -21.96 -5.27 5.07
C MET A 30 -22.33 -5.80 3.69
N LYS A 31 -21.89 -7.02 3.32
CA LYS A 31 -22.19 -7.66 2.03
C LYS A 31 -21.87 -6.73 0.86
N SER A 32 -22.85 -6.46 -0.01
CA SER A 32 -22.73 -5.58 -1.16
C SER A 32 -22.65 -4.08 -0.83
N ASN A 33 -22.79 -3.70 0.45
CA ASN A 33 -22.72 -2.30 0.87
C ASN A 33 -21.29 -1.84 1.17
N PHE A 34 -20.30 -2.73 1.10
CA PHE A 34 -18.88 -2.38 1.19
C PHE A 34 -18.10 -3.09 0.09
N HIS A 35 -17.39 -2.31 -0.72
CA HIS A 35 -16.51 -2.82 -1.74
C HIS A 35 -15.27 -1.94 -1.84
N LEU A 36 -14.10 -2.53 -1.61
CA LEU A 36 -12.81 -1.87 -1.84
C LEU A 36 -11.99 -2.73 -2.77
N VAL A 37 -11.53 -2.15 -3.87
CA VAL A 37 -10.70 -2.83 -4.87
C VAL A 37 -9.46 -2.00 -5.12
N ILE A 38 -8.31 -2.67 -5.14
CA ILE A 38 -7.03 -2.08 -5.46
C ILE A 38 -6.45 -2.84 -6.66
N GLU A 39 -6.35 -2.16 -7.79
CA GLU A 39 -5.70 -2.68 -9.00
C GLU A 39 -4.35 -2.00 -9.14
N SER A 40 -3.27 -2.79 -9.21
CA SER A 40 -1.91 -2.28 -9.32
C SER A 40 -1.29 -2.68 -10.65
N LEU A 41 -0.63 -1.75 -11.32
CA LEU A 41 0.24 -2.00 -12.46
C LEU A 41 1.65 -1.47 -12.17
N HIS A 42 2.66 -2.30 -12.38
CA HIS A 42 4.06 -1.94 -12.18
C HIS A 42 4.74 -1.72 -13.54
N THR A 43 5.30 -0.53 -13.74
CA THR A 43 5.92 -0.13 -15.02
C THR A 43 7.28 0.52 -14.84
N ASN A 44 8.14 0.37 -15.83
CA ASN A 44 9.46 0.99 -15.87
C ASN A 44 9.39 2.43 -16.40
N ASP A 45 8.61 3.28 -15.74
CA ASP A 45 8.53 4.71 -15.98
C ASP A 45 8.55 5.50 -14.66
N ALA A 46 8.50 6.82 -14.77
CA ALA A 46 8.60 7.75 -13.63
C ALA A 46 7.26 8.44 -13.32
N GLY A 47 6.15 7.71 -13.45
CA GLY A 47 4.81 8.23 -13.13
C GLY A 47 4.18 9.05 -14.26
N THR A 48 4.64 8.88 -15.49
CA THR A 48 4.27 9.73 -16.63
C THR A 48 3.10 9.19 -17.45
N THR A 49 2.76 7.91 -17.31
CA THR A 49 1.65 7.29 -18.05
C THR A 49 0.29 7.66 -17.46
N GLU A 50 -0.51 8.43 -18.19
CA GLU A 50 -1.90 8.73 -17.80
C GLU A 50 -2.85 7.57 -18.11
N ASN A 51 -3.89 7.42 -17.28
CA ASN A 51 -4.96 6.44 -17.44
C ASN A 51 -4.46 5.02 -17.83
N ILE A 52 -3.41 4.53 -17.16
CA ILE A 52 -2.75 3.27 -17.53
C ILE A 52 -3.68 2.05 -17.43
N HIS A 53 -4.67 2.11 -16.53
CA HIS A 53 -5.71 1.10 -16.37
C HIS A 53 -6.79 1.15 -17.47
N ARG A 54 -6.69 2.12 -18.39
CA ARG A 54 -7.59 2.30 -19.54
C ARG A 54 -9.05 2.43 -19.12
N LEU A 55 -9.30 3.21 -18.08
CA LEU A 55 -10.64 3.50 -17.62
C LEU A 55 -11.44 4.21 -18.72
N PRO A 56 -12.76 3.95 -18.83
CA PRO A 56 -13.64 4.73 -19.68
C PRO A 56 -13.51 6.23 -19.40
N ALA A 57 -13.65 7.06 -20.43
CA ALA A 57 -13.40 8.50 -20.32
C ALA A 57 -14.21 9.19 -19.22
N GLU A 58 -15.44 8.74 -18.97
CA GLU A 58 -16.29 9.26 -17.90
C GLU A 58 -15.73 8.96 -16.50
N GLN A 59 -15.33 7.71 -16.26
CA GLN A 59 -14.74 7.29 -14.99
C GLN A 59 -13.37 7.95 -14.79
N TRP A 60 -12.56 8.08 -15.84
CA TRP A 60 -11.27 8.76 -15.75
C TRP A 60 -11.44 10.24 -15.33
N ARG A 61 -12.44 10.94 -15.87
CA ARG A 61 -12.73 12.34 -15.49
C ARG A 61 -13.08 12.52 -14.02
N SER A 62 -13.66 11.51 -13.37
CA SER A 62 -13.96 11.53 -11.93
C SER A 62 -12.86 10.93 -11.07
N THR A 63 -11.78 10.41 -11.67
CA THR A 63 -10.65 9.81 -10.95
C THR A 63 -9.66 10.89 -10.52
N SER A 64 -9.27 10.89 -9.24
CA SER A 64 -8.21 11.76 -8.74
C SER A 64 -6.85 11.05 -8.84
N VAL A 65 -5.85 11.74 -9.40
CA VAL A 65 -4.47 11.27 -9.43
C VAL A 65 -3.69 11.87 -8.27
N VAL A 66 -3.20 11.02 -7.38
CA VAL A 66 -2.37 11.40 -6.23
C VAL A 66 -1.00 10.79 -6.37
N HIS A 67 0.04 11.63 -6.36
CA HIS A 67 1.42 11.16 -6.32
C HIS A 67 1.85 10.96 -4.86
N VAL A 68 2.47 9.81 -4.58
CA VAL A 68 3.02 9.49 -3.26
C VAL A 68 4.54 9.59 -3.34
N ASP A 69 5.10 10.62 -2.70
CA ASP A 69 6.54 10.84 -2.65
C ASP A 69 7.13 10.27 -1.34
N ILE A 70 7.80 9.12 -1.43
CA ILE A 70 8.39 8.43 -0.28
C ILE A 70 9.48 9.24 0.46
N VAL A 71 10.01 10.30 -0.16
CA VAL A 71 11.03 11.18 0.42
C VAL A 71 10.42 12.45 1.00
N LYS A 72 9.45 13.06 0.30
CA LYS A 72 8.96 14.41 0.62
C LYS A 72 7.60 14.47 1.29
N ASP A 73 6.76 13.46 1.11
CA ASP A 73 5.42 13.49 1.71
C ASP A 73 5.51 13.44 3.24
N PRO A 74 4.64 14.17 3.94
CA PRO A 74 4.60 14.14 5.40
C PRO A 74 4.19 12.75 5.88
N VAL A 75 4.97 12.22 6.82
CA VAL A 75 4.69 10.96 7.52
C VAL A 75 4.04 11.28 8.86
N ASN A 76 3.02 10.50 9.25
CA ASN A 76 2.43 10.64 10.57
C ASN A 76 3.52 10.42 11.65
N PRO A 77 3.66 11.28 12.67
CA PRO A 77 4.67 11.11 13.71
C PRO A 77 4.67 9.72 14.37
N THR A 78 3.51 9.06 14.49
CA THR A 78 3.41 7.71 15.08
C THR A 78 3.87 6.59 14.15
N ASP A 79 3.98 6.86 12.85
CA ASP A 79 4.54 5.93 11.87
C ASP A 79 6.01 6.20 11.55
N TYR A 80 6.54 7.35 11.94
CA TYR A 80 7.88 7.76 11.53
C TYR A 80 8.94 6.98 12.28
N GLN A 81 9.79 6.28 11.52
CA GLN A 81 11.01 5.66 12.01
C GLN A 81 12.21 6.16 11.19
N PRO A 82 13.28 6.67 11.81
CA PRO A 82 14.48 7.14 11.10
C PRO A 82 15.12 6.09 10.16
N GLU A 83 15.07 4.83 10.55
CA GLU A 83 15.55 3.66 9.81
C GLU A 83 14.65 3.27 8.63
N GLU A 84 13.45 3.83 8.56
CA GLU A 84 12.49 3.69 7.44
C GLU A 84 12.36 5.03 6.70
N ASP A 85 13.39 5.87 6.73
CA ASP A 85 13.46 7.14 6.03
C ASP A 85 14.37 7.08 4.80
N PRO A 86 13.81 7.05 3.56
CA PRO A 86 14.61 7.00 2.35
C PRO A 86 15.52 8.22 2.15
N SER A 87 15.30 9.32 2.87
CA SER A 87 16.19 10.49 2.87
C SER A 87 17.41 10.36 3.78
N LYS A 88 17.47 9.29 4.59
CA LYS A 88 18.53 9.02 5.57
C LYS A 88 19.24 7.69 5.35
N VAL A 89 18.57 6.72 4.73
CA VAL A 89 19.10 5.37 4.55
C VAL A 89 19.82 5.22 3.21
N THR A 90 20.95 4.52 3.23
CA THR A 90 21.69 4.08 2.03
C THR A 90 21.82 2.57 2.08
N SER A 91 21.46 1.88 1.00
CA SER A 91 21.69 0.44 0.87
C SER A 91 23.18 0.15 0.70
N HIS A 92 23.70 -0.76 1.51
CA HIS A 92 25.08 -1.24 1.41
C HIS A 92 25.27 -2.22 0.26
N LYS A 93 24.25 -3.00 -0.11
CA LYS A 93 24.34 -3.95 -1.23
C LYS A 93 24.32 -3.27 -2.60
N THR A 94 23.58 -2.17 -2.75
CA THR A 94 23.40 -1.53 -4.06
C THR A 94 23.89 -0.09 -4.13
N GLY A 95 24.27 0.53 -3.01
CA GLY A 95 24.65 1.94 -2.93
C GLY A 95 23.52 2.93 -3.21
N ARG A 96 22.25 2.48 -3.17
CA ARG A 96 21.09 3.35 -3.47
C ARG A 96 20.68 4.12 -2.23
N GLY A 97 20.27 5.37 -2.44
CA GLY A 97 19.98 6.31 -1.35
C GLY A 97 21.26 7.00 -0.85
N PRO A 98 21.13 7.96 0.09
CA PRO A 98 19.86 8.54 0.51
C PRO A 98 19.28 9.41 -0.61
N PHE A 99 17.96 9.41 -0.75
CA PHE A 99 17.28 10.19 -1.78
C PHE A 99 16.95 11.58 -1.27
N GLN A 100 17.31 12.62 -2.04
CA GLN A 100 17.18 14.01 -1.60
C GLN A 100 16.79 14.93 -2.75
N GLY A 101 16.21 16.08 -2.37
CA GLY A 101 15.78 17.12 -3.30
C GLY A 101 14.40 16.89 -3.90
N THR A 102 13.94 17.85 -4.70
CA THR A 102 12.72 17.74 -5.49
C THR A 102 12.97 16.88 -6.72
N ARG A 103 11.96 16.11 -7.15
CA ARG A 103 12.04 15.22 -8.32
C ARG A 103 13.25 14.27 -8.25
N TRP A 104 13.55 13.76 -7.06
CA TRP A 104 14.71 12.90 -6.82
C TRP A 104 14.71 11.65 -7.72
N TRP A 105 13.52 11.17 -8.09
CA TRP A 105 13.30 10.01 -8.96
C TRP A 105 13.89 10.19 -10.37
N GLU A 106 14.11 11.42 -10.84
CA GLU A 106 14.71 11.69 -12.17
C GLU A 106 16.22 11.50 -12.20
N LYS A 107 16.86 11.56 -11.03
CA LYS A 107 18.32 11.49 -10.88
C LYS A 107 18.80 10.10 -10.50
N VAL A 108 17.89 9.13 -10.43
CA VAL A 108 18.18 7.76 -9.96
C VAL A 108 17.76 6.74 -11.00
N GLN A 109 18.56 5.71 -11.15
CA GLN A 109 18.26 4.54 -11.97
C GLN A 109 18.69 3.28 -11.21
N PRO A 110 17.93 2.16 -11.31
CA PRO A 110 16.66 2.04 -12.04
C PRO A 110 15.49 2.71 -11.29
N VAL A 111 14.48 3.20 -12.03
CA VAL A 111 13.21 3.69 -11.47
C VAL A 111 12.03 2.93 -12.09
N MET A 112 10.99 2.76 -11.30
CA MET A 112 9.70 2.20 -11.72
C MET A 112 8.57 2.96 -11.03
N THR A 113 7.35 2.76 -11.50
CA THR A 113 6.14 3.29 -10.89
C THR A 113 5.12 2.17 -10.64
N CYS A 114 4.50 2.19 -9.47
CA CYS A 114 3.34 1.36 -9.15
C CYS A 114 2.07 2.22 -9.24
N TYR A 115 1.25 1.99 -10.26
CA TYR A 115 -0.02 2.65 -10.46
C TYR A 115 -1.13 1.90 -9.73
N LYS A 116 -1.46 2.35 -8.52
CA LYS A 116 -2.54 1.78 -7.70
C LYS A 116 -3.86 2.53 -7.93
N LEU A 117 -4.78 1.91 -8.67
CA LEU A 117 -6.16 2.36 -8.78
C LEU A 117 -6.95 1.83 -7.59
N VAL A 118 -7.38 2.73 -6.70
CA VAL A 118 -8.20 2.41 -5.53
C VAL A 118 -9.64 2.79 -5.82
N THR A 119 -10.55 1.81 -5.75
CA THR A 119 -11.99 2.01 -5.87
C THR A 119 -12.64 1.64 -4.55
N ALA A 120 -13.29 2.60 -3.89
CA ALA A 120 -14.02 2.38 -2.64
C ALA A 120 -15.51 2.74 -2.84
N ASP A 121 -16.41 1.83 -2.47
CA ASP A 121 -17.85 2.00 -2.50
C ASP A 121 -18.41 1.59 -1.13
N PHE A 122 -19.02 2.53 -0.41
CA PHE A 122 -19.61 2.31 0.91
C PHE A 122 -21.05 2.82 0.96
N ARG A 123 -22.01 1.91 0.83
CA ARG A 123 -23.44 2.24 0.71
C ARG A 123 -24.14 2.20 2.05
N TRP A 124 -23.90 3.22 2.87
CA TRP A 124 -24.59 3.40 4.14
C TRP A 124 -25.13 4.82 4.29
N PHE A 125 -26.42 4.93 4.57
CA PHE A 125 -27.10 6.21 4.69
C PHE A 125 -26.44 7.11 5.74
N GLY A 126 -26.06 8.32 5.32
CA GLY A 126 -25.42 9.33 6.17
C GLY A 126 -23.92 9.12 6.44
N LEU A 127 -23.31 8.03 5.97
CA LEU A 127 -21.90 7.71 6.25
C LEU A 127 -21.03 7.54 4.99
N GLN A 128 -21.62 7.33 3.81
CA GLN A 128 -20.93 7.07 2.54
C GLN A 128 -19.69 7.94 2.30
N ALA A 129 -19.88 9.23 2.03
CA ALA A 129 -18.78 10.13 1.64
C ALA A 129 -17.69 10.24 2.73
N ARG A 130 -18.07 10.14 4.01
CA ARG A 130 -17.11 10.22 5.12
C ARG A 130 -16.23 8.96 5.18
N VAL A 131 -16.84 7.78 5.03
CA VAL A 131 -16.12 6.50 5.10
C VAL A 131 -15.26 6.29 3.85
N GLU A 132 -15.78 6.56 2.65
CA GLU A 132 -15.00 6.45 1.40
C GLU A 132 -13.77 7.37 1.43
N ARG A 133 -13.94 8.62 1.89
CA ARG A 133 -12.80 9.52 2.08
C ARG A 133 -11.79 8.98 3.09
N HIS A 134 -12.26 8.47 4.22
CA HIS A 134 -11.39 7.89 5.24
C HIS A 134 -10.59 6.69 4.71
N ILE A 135 -11.21 5.83 3.91
CA ILE A 135 -10.53 4.71 3.24
C ILE A 135 -9.41 5.24 2.34
N HIS A 136 -9.68 6.23 1.49
CA HIS A 136 -8.63 6.80 0.62
C HIS A 136 -7.49 7.46 1.40
N ASP A 137 -7.80 8.21 2.47
CA ASP A 137 -6.80 8.82 3.34
C ASP A 137 -5.93 7.74 4.03
N PHE A 138 -6.55 6.64 4.48
CA PHE A 138 -5.87 5.51 5.09
C PHE A 138 -4.98 4.75 4.09
N GLU A 139 -5.50 4.42 2.90
CA GLU A 139 -4.74 3.74 1.84
C GLU A 139 -3.53 4.57 1.41
N ARG A 140 -3.69 5.89 1.27
CA ARG A 140 -2.55 6.77 0.97
C ARG A 140 -1.48 6.73 2.07
N ARG A 141 -1.88 6.79 3.35
CA ARG A 141 -0.98 6.67 4.51
C ARG A 141 -0.25 5.33 4.50
N LEU A 142 -0.98 4.24 4.25
CA LEU A 142 -0.45 2.88 4.19
C LEU A 142 0.55 2.72 3.05
N PHE A 143 0.23 3.17 1.84
CA PHE A 143 1.14 3.10 0.69
C PHE A 143 2.41 3.90 0.93
N LEU A 144 2.32 5.10 1.49
CA LEU A 144 3.50 5.90 1.81
C LEU A 144 4.42 5.15 2.79
N LYS A 145 3.87 4.66 3.90
CA LYS A 145 4.63 3.91 4.92
C LYS A 145 5.25 2.64 4.33
N PHE A 146 4.46 1.84 3.64
CA PHE A 146 4.89 0.57 3.05
C PHE A 146 6.03 0.78 2.04
N HIS A 147 5.91 1.70 1.10
CA HIS A 147 6.96 1.88 0.08
C HIS A 147 8.24 2.51 0.65
N ARG A 148 8.15 3.30 1.72
CA ARG A 148 9.32 3.75 2.48
C ARG A 148 10.07 2.55 3.09
N GLN A 149 9.34 1.65 3.75
CA GLN A 149 9.89 0.41 4.30
C GLN A 149 10.53 -0.46 3.22
N VAL A 150 9.84 -0.73 2.11
CA VAL A 150 10.37 -1.53 0.98
C VAL A 150 11.72 -0.98 0.50
N VAL A 151 11.84 0.33 0.34
CA VAL A 151 13.07 0.97 -0.12
C VAL A 151 14.17 0.92 0.94
N CYS A 152 13.86 1.21 2.20
CA CYS A 152 14.84 1.19 3.29
C CYS A 152 15.31 -0.22 3.66
N TRP A 153 14.47 -1.24 3.42
CA TRP A 153 14.82 -2.65 3.64
C TRP A 153 15.41 -3.32 2.41
N LEU A 154 15.86 -2.55 1.41
CA LEU A 154 16.48 -3.07 0.18
C LEU A 154 17.56 -4.11 0.47
N ASP A 155 18.40 -3.88 1.47
CA ASP A 155 19.47 -4.83 1.82
C ASP A 155 18.95 -6.18 2.34
N GLN A 156 17.72 -6.24 2.86
CA GLN A 156 17.12 -7.46 3.39
C GLN A 156 16.58 -8.36 2.27
N TRP A 157 15.96 -7.77 1.25
CA TRP A 157 15.32 -8.54 0.16
C TRP A 157 16.12 -8.56 -1.14
N TYR A 158 17.07 -7.64 -1.36
CA TYR A 158 17.89 -7.63 -2.58
C TYR A 158 18.75 -8.88 -2.66
N GLY A 159 18.55 -9.63 -3.76
CA GLY A 159 19.21 -10.90 -4.03
C GLY A 159 18.39 -12.13 -3.66
N LEU A 160 17.22 -11.99 -3.02
CA LEU A 160 16.32 -13.11 -2.78
C LEU A 160 15.72 -13.64 -4.08
N THR A 161 15.62 -14.96 -4.19
CA THR A 161 14.92 -15.64 -5.28
C THR A 161 13.44 -15.79 -4.96
N LEU A 162 12.60 -16.11 -5.95
CA LEU A 162 11.19 -16.40 -5.71
C LEU A 162 10.97 -17.60 -4.76
N ASP A 163 11.89 -18.56 -4.75
CA ASP A 163 11.80 -19.70 -3.84
C ASP A 163 12.13 -19.29 -2.39
N ASP A 164 13.06 -18.35 -2.20
CA ASP A 164 13.31 -17.74 -0.88
C ASP A 164 12.08 -16.97 -0.39
N ILE A 165 11.41 -16.24 -1.29
CA ILE A 165 10.18 -15.51 -0.96
C ILE A 165 9.07 -16.48 -0.54
N ARG A 166 8.85 -17.58 -1.27
CA ARG A 166 7.85 -18.59 -0.91
C ARG A 166 8.10 -19.19 0.48
N LYS A 167 9.36 -19.49 0.78
CA LYS A 167 9.74 -19.99 2.10
C LYS A 167 9.47 -18.94 3.20
N LEU A 168 9.79 -17.68 2.94
CA LEU A 168 9.49 -16.59 3.87
C LEU A 168 7.97 -16.41 4.06
N GLU A 169 7.17 -16.57 3.02
CA GLU A 169 5.69 -16.52 3.11
C GLU A 169 5.17 -17.63 4.02
N ASP A 170 5.64 -18.88 3.86
CA ASP A 170 5.27 -20.02 4.70
C ASP A 170 5.65 -19.77 6.18
N ASP A 171 6.90 -19.37 6.43
CA ASP A 171 7.40 -19.08 7.78
C ASP A 171 6.61 -17.92 8.44
N THR A 172 6.27 -16.90 7.64
CA THR A 172 5.51 -15.73 8.11
C THR A 172 4.06 -16.10 8.42
N GLN A 173 3.44 -16.96 7.61
CA GLN A 173 2.08 -17.43 7.86
C GLN A 173 1.98 -18.14 9.21
N GLU A 174 2.91 -19.05 9.50
CA GLU A 174 2.95 -19.74 10.80
C GLU A 174 3.19 -18.78 11.97
N ALA A 175 4.15 -17.85 11.83
CA ALA A 175 4.47 -16.88 12.87
C ALA A 175 3.30 -15.93 13.16
N LEU A 176 2.59 -15.49 12.11
CA LEU A 176 1.42 -14.63 12.23
C LEU A 176 0.27 -15.35 12.94
N GLN A 177 0.01 -16.62 12.59
CA GLN A 177 -1.01 -17.43 13.25
C GLN A 177 -0.76 -17.51 14.77
N ARG A 178 0.48 -17.81 15.18
CA ARG A 178 0.85 -17.85 16.61
C ARG A 178 0.66 -16.50 17.30
N GLN A 179 1.02 -15.39 16.64
CA GLN A 179 0.85 -14.06 17.21
C GLN A 179 -0.60 -13.62 17.34
N ILE A 180 -1.47 -14.01 16.41
CA ILE A 180 -2.91 -13.75 16.51
C ILE A 180 -3.51 -14.53 17.70
N GLU A 181 -3.06 -15.76 17.93
CA GLU A 181 -3.55 -16.61 19.02
C GLU A 181 -3.05 -16.20 20.40
N SER A 182 -1.79 -15.74 20.52
CA SER A 182 -1.15 -15.56 21.82
C SER A 182 -0.33 -14.27 22.00
N GLY A 183 -0.30 -13.38 21.00
CA GLY A 183 0.49 -12.15 21.03
C GLY A 183 -0.26 -10.96 21.63
N GLU A 184 0.50 -9.92 22.01
CA GLU A 184 -0.06 -8.63 22.40
C GLU A 184 -0.45 -7.79 21.18
N VAL A 185 -1.50 -6.97 21.32
CA VAL A 185 -1.93 -6.02 20.28
C VAL A 185 -0.84 -4.98 20.03
N ARG A 186 -0.45 -4.82 18.76
CA ARG A 186 0.64 -3.94 18.32
C ARG A 186 0.38 -3.39 16.91
N GLY A 187 1.16 -2.40 16.49
CA GLY A 187 1.11 -1.83 15.14
C GLY A 187 0.43 -0.46 15.07
N THR A 188 -0.11 -0.11 13.89
CA THR A 188 -0.69 1.21 13.63
C THR A 188 -2.01 1.39 14.37
N VAL A 189 -2.09 2.39 15.25
CA VAL A 189 -3.34 2.80 15.91
C VAL A 189 -4.01 3.90 15.09
N VAL A 190 -5.28 3.69 14.74
CA VAL A 190 -6.14 4.73 14.17
C VAL A 190 -6.76 5.50 15.34
N THR A 191 -6.23 6.69 15.61
CA THR A 191 -6.78 7.64 16.59
C THR A 191 -7.73 8.62 15.93
#